data_AF-A0A9E3BAY8-F1
#
_entry.id   AF-A0A9E3BAY8-F1
#
_cell.length_a   1.000
_cell.length_b   1.000
_cell.length_c   1.000
_cell.angle_alpha   90.00
_cell.angle_beta   90.00
_cell.angle_gamma   90.00
#
_symmetry.space_group_name_H-M   'P 1'
#
loop_
_entity.id
_entity.type
_entity.pdbx_description
1 polymer ?
#
loop_
_entity_poly.entity_id
_entity_poly.type
_entity_poly.pdbx_seq_one_letter_code
_entity_poly.pdbx_strand_id
1 'polypeptide(L)'
;MTECPQCGTMNDDDIKNCKNCRVNMYWAYQHYDELAALREANKLPTRPQTASFLVETSKKIDDGPTANWLRTTIKKFGFKGAGKKVSTIAE
;
A
#
# COMPACT_ATOMS: atom_id res chain seq x y z
N MET A 1 -2.38 -13.24 4.72
CA MET A 1 -3.24 -12.04 4.58
C MET A 1 -2.65 -10.93 5.43
N THR A 2 -2.68 -9.71 4.92
CA THR A 2 -1.91 -8.56 5.41
C THR A 2 -2.85 -7.35 5.60
N GLU A 3 -2.98 -6.87 6.83
CA GLU A 3 -3.85 -5.74 7.18
C GLU A 3 -3.24 -4.41 6.69
N CYS A 4 -4.02 -3.51 6.10
CA CYS A 4 -3.49 -2.22 5.66
C CYS A 4 -3.27 -1.27 6.87
N PRO A 5 -2.04 -0.76 7.12
CA PRO A 5 -1.78 0.14 8.24
C PRO A 5 -2.61 1.43 8.22
N GLN A 6 -2.99 1.91 7.03
CA GLN A 6 -3.80 3.12 6.86
C GLN A 6 -5.29 2.93 7.14
N CYS A 7 -5.88 1.82 6.67
CA CYS A 7 -7.35 1.68 6.64
C CYS A 7 -7.89 0.39 7.24
N GLY A 8 -7.03 -0.47 7.80
CA GLY A 8 -7.42 -1.74 8.45
C GLY A 8 -7.99 -2.80 7.51
N THR A 9 -8.02 -2.55 6.20
CA THR A 9 -8.55 -3.53 5.24
C THR A 9 -7.60 -4.72 5.11
N MET A 10 -8.11 -5.95 5.19
CA MET A 10 -7.35 -7.18 4.93
C MET A 10 -7.08 -7.36 3.43
N ASN A 11 -5.81 -7.56 3.06
CA ASN A 11 -5.37 -7.77 1.68
C ASN A 11 -4.60 -9.09 1.54
N ASP A 12 -4.43 -9.51 0.29
CA ASP A 12 -3.54 -10.60 -0.09
C ASP A 12 -2.08 -10.18 0.14
N ASP A 13 -1.22 -11.15 0.47
CA ASP A 13 0.18 -10.91 0.86
C ASP A 13 1.07 -10.48 -0.32
N ASP A 14 0.58 -10.62 -1.55
CA ASP A 14 1.28 -10.24 -2.78
C ASP A 14 0.69 -8.99 -3.46
N ILE A 15 -0.26 -8.31 -2.80
CA ILE A 15 -0.87 -7.11 -3.38
C ILE A 15 0.10 -5.93 -3.34
N LYS A 16 0.16 -5.16 -4.43
CA LYS A 16 0.95 -3.93 -4.49
C LYS A 16 0.32 -2.79 -3.68
N ASN A 17 -0.98 -2.60 -3.82
CA ASN A 17 -1.74 -1.52 -3.24
C ASN A 17 -2.92 -2.08 -2.43
N CYS A 18 -3.30 -1.44 -1.34
CA CYS A 18 -4.48 -1.86 -0.59
C CYS A 18 -5.73 -1.84 -1.48
N LYS A 19 -6.56 -2.89 -1.43
CA LYS A 19 -7.78 -2.99 -2.25
C LYS A 19 -8.82 -1.90 -1.96
N ASN A 20 -8.76 -1.26 -0.80
CA ASN A 20 -9.67 -0.21 -0.37
C ASN A 20 -9.05 1.19 -0.55
N CYS A 21 -8.05 1.55 0.27
CA CYS A 21 -7.48 2.90 0.25
C CYS A 21 -6.38 3.12 -0.80
N ARG A 22 -5.99 2.09 -1.55
CA ARG A 22 -5.00 2.11 -2.64
C ARG A 22 -3.59 2.56 -2.26
N VAL A 23 -3.29 2.73 -0.97
CA VAL A 23 -1.92 2.97 -0.49
C VAL A 23 -1.02 1.80 -0.89
N ASN A 24 0.22 2.10 -1.25
CA ASN A 24 1.20 1.06 -1.54
C ASN A 24 1.48 0.24 -0.27
N MET A 25 1.22 -1.07 -0.32
CA MET A 25 1.30 -1.94 0.85
C MET A 25 2.75 -2.15 1.30
N TYR A 26 3.70 -2.26 0.36
CA TYR A 26 5.12 -2.35 0.74
C TYR A 26 5.55 -1.12 1.54
N TRP A 27 5.32 0.09 1.00
CA TRP A 27 5.67 1.34 1.65
C TRP A 27 4.97 1.50 2.99
N ALA A 28 3.66 1.21 3.05
CA ALA A 28 2.87 1.35 4.28
C ALA A 28 3.42 0.45 5.39
N TYR A 29 3.83 -0.78 5.08
CA TYR A 29 4.41 -1.68 6.08
C TYR A 29 5.77 -1.24 6.62
N GLN A 30 6.56 -0.53 5.81
CA GLN A 30 7.85 -0.01 6.27
C GLN A 30 7.70 1.28 7.09
N HIS A 31 6.81 2.18 6.66
CA HIS A 31 6.89 3.60 7.03
C HIS A 31 5.61 4.18 7.64
N TYR A 32 4.50 3.45 7.68
CA TYR A 32 3.24 4.07 8.09
C TYR A 32 3.19 4.44 9.57
N ASP A 33 3.81 3.64 10.45
CA ASP A 33 3.87 3.95 11.89
C ASP A 33 4.60 5.28 12.13
N GLU A 34 5.70 5.52 11.40
CA GLU A 34 6.46 6.77 11.46
C GLU A 34 5.62 7.94 10.94
N LEU A 35 4.94 7.77 9.80
CA LEU A 35 4.01 8.78 9.29
C LEU A 35 2.89 9.08 10.31
N ALA A 36 2.33 8.05 10.94
CA ALA A 36 1.26 8.21 11.93
C ALA A 36 1.73 9.03 13.13
N ALA A 37 2.92 8.73 13.68
CA ALA A 37 3.53 9.47 14.77
C ALA A 37 3.80 10.93 14.40
N LEU A 38 4.33 11.19 13.19
CA LEU A 38 4.55 12.55 12.69
C LEU A 38 3.24 13.33 12.58
N ARG A 39 2.17 12.69 12.10
CA ARG A 39 0.85 13.34 11.97
C ARG A 39 0.25 13.66 13.33
N GLU A 40 0.34 12.74 14.27
CA GLU A 40 -0.11 12.96 15.65
C GLU A 40 0.63 14.12 16.31
N ALA A 41 1.96 14.17 16.18
CA ALA A 41 2.79 15.27 16.69
C ALA A 41 2.38 16.64 16.11
N ASN A 42 1.81 16.66 14.90
CA ASN A 42 1.33 17.85 14.22
C ASN A 42 -0.19 18.10 14.40
N LYS A 43 -0.85 17.39 15.33
CA LYS A 43 -2.31 17.49 15.59
C LYS A 43 -3.15 17.18 14.35
N LEU A 44 -2.66 16.30 13.48
CA LEU A 44 -3.36 15.82 12.29
C LEU A 44 -3.91 14.40 12.54
N PRO A 45 -5.01 14.01 11.86
CA PRO A 45 -5.53 12.64 11.95
C PRO A 45 -4.49 11.62 11.51
N THR A 46 -4.17 10.62 12.33
CA THR A 46 -3.15 9.59 12.03
C THR A 46 -3.49 8.75 10.79
N ARG A 47 -4.79 8.55 10.53
CA ARG A 47 -5.32 7.80 9.38
C ARG A 47 -6.13 8.68 8.45
N PRO A 48 -5.49 9.50 7.58
CA PRO A 48 -6.22 10.33 6.62
C PRO A 48 -6.93 9.47 5.58
N GLN A 49 -8.09 9.94 5.15
CA GLN A 49 -8.77 9.34 4.00
C GLN A 49 -7.97 9.61 2.72
N THR A 50 -7.82 8.58 1.90
CA THR A 50 -7.27 8.75 0.54
C THR A 50 -8.28 9.55 -0.28
N ALA A 51 -7.81 10.58 -0.99
CA ALA A 51 -8.66 11.36 -1.89
C ALA A 51 -9.33 10.45 -2.95
N SER A 52 -10.62 10.63 -3.18
CA SER A 52 -11.43 9.76 -4.06
C SER A 52 -10.85 9.63 -5.47
N PHE A 53 -10.38 10.73 -6.06
CA PHE A 53 -9.80 10.73 -7.41
C PHE A 53 -8.56 9.83 -7.52
N LEU A 54 -7.75 9.69 -6.46
CA LEU A 54 -6.59 8.78 -6.44
C LEU A 54 -7.05 7.33 -6.38
N VAL A 55 -8.09 7.04 -5.57
CA VAL A 55 -8.68 5.71 -5.50
C VAL A 55 -9.24 5.30 -6.85
N GLU A 56 -10.03 6.18 -7.48
CA GLU A 56 -10.64 5.97 -8.79
C GLU A 56 -9.61 5.81 -9.90
N THR A 57 -8.60 6.69 -9.96
CA THR A 57 -7.54 6.62 -10.97
C THR A 57 -6.75 5.32 -10.83
N SER A 58 -6.40 4.94 -9.61
CA SER A 58 -5.69 3.69 -9.33
C SER A 58 -6.53 2.47 -9.73
N LYS A 59 -7.84 2.49 -9.47
CA LYS A 59 -8.76 1.42 -9.86
C LYS A 59 -8.86 1.29 -11.39
N LYS A 60 -8.97 2.41 -12.12
CA LYS A 60 -9.00 2.42 -13.59
C LYS A 60 -7.76 1.78 -14.22
N ILE A 61 -6.60 1.88 -13.57
CA ILE A 61 -5.37 1.23 -14.04
C ILE A 61 -5.45 -0.29 -13.83
N ASP A 62 -5.95 -0.73 -12.68
CA ASP A 62 -6.11 -2.16 -12.36
C ASP A 62 -7.18 -2.88 -13.18
N ASP A 63 -8.15 -2.13 -13.70
CA ASP A 63 -9.26 -2.61 -14.54
C ASP A 63 -9.08 -2.23 -16.02
N GLY A 64 -8.01 -1.52 -16.35
CA GLY A 64 -7.75 -0.95 -17.67
C GLY A 64 -7.19 -1.96 -18.69
N PRO A 65 -6.95 -1.54 -19.94
CA PRO A 65 -6.45 -2.42 -21.00
C PRO A 65 -5.08 -3.03 -20.70
N THR A 66 -4.31 -2.42 -19.79
CA THR A 66 -2.99 -2.89 -19.36
C THR A 66 -3.03 -3.76 -18.10
N ALA A 67 -4.21 -4.03 -17.52
CA ALA A 67 -4.37 -4.77 -16.26
C ALA A 67 -3.70 -6.14 -16.27
N ASN A 68 -3.88 -6.91 -17.35
CA ASN A 68 -3.28 -8.24 -17.48
C ASN A 68 -1.75 -8.18 -17.53
N TRP A 69 -1.20 -7.21 -18.28
CA TRP A 69 0.24 -6.99 -18.33
C TRP A 69 0.78 -6.58 -16.96
N LEU A 70 0.08 -5.68 -16.25
CA LEU A 70 0.48 -5.22 -14.92
C LEU A 70 0.47 -6.37 -13.90
N ARG A 71 -0.60 -7.17 -13.85
CA ARG A 71 -0.71 -8.35 -12.97
C ARG A 71 0.41 -9.35 -13.23
N THR A 72 0.68 -9.66 -14.50
CA THR A 72 1.75 -10.59 -14.89
C THR A 72 3.13 -10.05 -14.52
N THR A 73 3.35 -8.75 -14.73
CA THR A 73 4.60 -8.06 -14.40
C THR A 73 4.85 -8.05 -12.89
N ILE A 74 3.83 -7.74 -12.07
CA ILE A 74 3.93 -7.79 -10.60
C ILE A 74 4.11 -9.24 -10.13
N LYS A 75 3.44 -10.21 -10.74
CA LYS A 75 3.65 -11.63 -10.41
C LYS A 75 5.08 -12.07 -10.71
N LYS A 76 5.70 -11.58 -11.79
CA LYS A 76 7.06 -11.97 -12.20
C LYS A 76 8.17 -11.21 -11.47
N PHE A 77 8.00 -9.90 -11.30
CA PHE A 77 9.07 -8.99 -10.83
C PHE A 77 8.70 -8.21 -9.56
N GLY A 78 7.45 -8.28 -9.11
CA GLY A 78 7.00 -7.59 -7.91
C GLY A 78 7.62 -8.19 -6.66
N PHE A 79 7.84 -7.32 -5.67
CA PHE A 79 8.39 -7.69 -4.37
C PHE A 79 7.49 -8.73 -3.67
N LYS A 80 8.07 -9.85 -3.24
CA LYS A 80 7.36 -11.01 -2.66
C LYS A 80 7.20 -10.96 -1.14
N GLY A 81 7.43 -9.80 -0.53
CA GLY A 81 7.40 -9.61 0.91
C GLY A 81 6.50 -8.46 1.36
N ALA A 82 5.44 -8.13 0.62
CA ALA A 82 4.48 -7.15 1.13
C ALA A 82 3.95 -7.66 2.47
N GLY A 83 4.17 -6.90 3.55
CA GLY A 83 3.86 -7.34 4.92
C GLY A 83 5.08 -7.66 5.81
N LYS A 84 6.31 -7.69 5.29
CA LYS A 84 7.52 -7.87 6.11
C LYS A 84 8.30 -6.57 6.21
N LYS A 85 8.67 -6.15 7.44
CA LYS A 85 9.69 -5.10 7.61
C LYS A 85 11.01 -5.61 7.04
N VAL A 86 11.62 -4.84 6.14
CA VAL A 86 12.93 -5.14 5.58
C VAL A 86 13.89 -4.13 6.21
N SER A 87 14.84 -4.62 7.01
CA SER A 87 15.95 -3.76 7.44
C SER A 87 16.80 -3.44 6.22
N THR A 88 16.95 -2.16 5.88
CA THR A 88 17.95 -1.69 4.92
C THR A 88 19.31 -1.42 5.59
N ILE A 89 19.40 -1.62 6.90
CA ILE A 89 20.67 -1.59 7.64
C ILE A 89 21.26 -2.99 7.49
N ALA A 90 22.28 -3.10 6.64
CA ALA A 90 23.21 -4.23 6.71
C ALA A 90 23.94 -4.13 8.06
N GLU A 91 24.02 -5.25 8.79
CA GLU A 91 24.92 -5.40 9.94
C GLU A 91 26.39 -5.18 9.54
#